data_AF-A0AAD4L886-F1
#
_entry.id   AF-A0AAD4L886-F1
#
_cell.length_a   1.000
_cell.length_b   1.000
_cell.length_c   1.000
_cell.angle_alpha   90.00
_cell.angle_beta   90.00
_cell.angle_gamma   90.00
#
_symmetry.space_group_name_H-M   'P 1'
#
loop_
_entity.id
_entity.type
_entity.pdbx_description
1 polymer ?
#
loop_
_entity_poly.entity_id
_entity_poly.type
_entity_poly.pdbx_seq_one_letter_code
_entity_poly.pdbx_strand_id
1 'polypeptide(L)'
;MRCRQLYVISVLALVPFANNAKPLTPSWDDLRVKHTWGAVPPNWESLGHPSAGTTIDLHFTLKPDHENALTDALYEVSDPKSPKHALSNTPPYTIMIYGAHLSKEQVAQLVAPHIETLELINSWLEHHGIPSSTISMTHGGSWLTLTGVPLSRANELLGASYQLYRPTGTNDTVILRTVGYALPAVLHAHVQTVVPTTCFASMRTRRQTPRKRTLEATGDMASRSVLRSRDDDHEVTPSELRSLYRTAAYVPAAMNQNVLAIAGFMEEYPNPADLTAFTRECRTDATDATFSVVQINGGGYDPSKPGAEANQNVQYAQAMAYPTPLIFYSTGGEWSYDLDTNEPAPGDPFLEWLNYVLRQQRVPQTISISYGADEQDLPPEYMKTLCNLFSELGARGASVLVASGNDGVGKDEECVADDGSGRVQFVPEFPSSCPYVTSVGGTTGNPEVAAEFSGGGFSNDFLRPEYQQVVVPPYLEQLGSQHGGLYNPTGRGIPDLAAQAGDIHVIIGNDAFAVGGTSCAVPIVAGIISLLNDYLLSTGRNPLGFLNPWLYGLGPSRFNDITSGSNPGCGTDGFSAIAGWDPVTGLGTPDFIGLRALLPWNNPPTESTTLSGGPP
;
A
#
# COMPACT_ATOMS: atom_id res chain seq x y z
N MET A 1 34.47 -28.86 76.68
CA MET A 1 33.13 -29.50 76.82
C MET A 1 32.36 -29.29 75.53
N ARG A 2 31.89 -30.40 74.91
CA ARG A 2 30.76 -30.54 73.95
C ARG A 2 30.81 -29.69 72.66
N CYS A 3 30.45 -30.14 71.47
CA CYS A 3 29.90 -31.39 70.96
C CYS A 3 30.20 -31.39 69.43
N ARG A 4 30.83 -32.44 68.89
CA ARG A 4 30.83 -32.72 67.44
C ARG A 4 29.73 -33.74 67.18
N GLN A 5 28.75 -33.40 66.35
CA GLN A 5 27.79 -34.37 65.82
C GLN A 5 27.90 -34.41 64.30
N LEU A 6 28.06 -35.65 63.81
CA LEU A 6 28.09 -36.03 62.40
C LEU A 6 26.75 -35.73 61.73
N TYR A 7 26.81 -35.34 60.45
CA TYR A 7 25.73 -35.61 59.51
C TYR A 7 26.25 -36.48 58.37
N VAL A 8 25.54 -37.57 58.15
CA VAL A 8 25.77 -38.63 57.18
C VAL A 8 25.40 -38.10 55.78
N ILE A 9 26.31 -38.29 54.81
CA ILE A 9 26.05 -38.03 53.39
C ILE A 9 25.31 -39.24 52.82
N SER A 10 24.03 -39.07 52.50
CA SER A 10 23.27 -40.02 51.67
C SER A 10 23.39 -39.61 50.20
N VAL A 11 24.15 -40.37 49.43
CA VAL A 11 24.22 -40.24 47.96
C VAL A 11 22.99 -40.90 47.37
N LEU A 12 22.02 -40.10 46.91
CA LEU A 12 20.91 -40.56 46.08
C LEU A 12 21.38 -40.56 44.62
N ALA A 13 21.59 -41.76 44.07
CA ALA A 13 21.78 -41.95 42.64
C ALA A 13 20.45 -41.71 41.92
N LEU A 14 20.27 -40.52 41.35
CA LEU A 14 19.22 -40.25 40.36
C LEU A 14 19.75 -40.67 38.98
N VAL A 15 19.30 -41.85 38.54
CA VAL A 15 19.42 -42.29 37.15
C VAL A 15 18.61 -41.31 36.29
N PRO A 16 19.19 -40.68 35.25
CA PRO A 16 18.39 -39.93 34.31
C PRO A 16 17.58 -40.92 33.48
N PHE A 17 16.28 -41.00 33.72
CA PHE A 17 15.36 -41.51 32.72
C PHE A 17 15.38 -40.52 31.56
N ALA A 18 16.28 -40.73 30.60
CA ALA A 18 16.15 -40.19 29.27
C ALA A 18 14.89 -40.80 28.67
N ASN A 19 13.77 -40.09 28.84
CA ASN A 19 12.55 -40.38 28.12
C ASN A 19 12.87 -40.02 26.66
N ASN A 20 13.25 -41.01 25.86
CA ASN A 20 13.27 -40.93 24.40
C ASN A 20 11.82 -40.81 23.92
N ALA A 21 11.16 -39.69 24.21
CA ALA A 21 10.03 -39.27 23.41
C ALA A 21 10.62 -38.97 22.04
N LYS A 22 10.40 -39.87 21.07
CA LYS A 22 10.54 -39.50 19.66
C LYS A 22 9.74 -38.20 19.49
N PRO A 23 10.30 -37.12 18.93
CA PRO A 23 9.47 -35.98 18.54
C PRO A 23 8.35 -36.57 17.69
N LEU A 24 7.10 -36.29 18.10
CA LEU A 24 5.93 -36.71 17.35
C LEU A 24 6.11 -36.17 15.94
N THR A 25 6.34 -37.05 14.96
CA THR A 25 6.30 -36.67 13.56
C THR A 25 4.95 -35.99 13.32
N PRO A 26 4.92 -34.73 12.85
CA PRO A 26 3.68 -34.04 12.60
C PRO A 26 2.79 -34.87 11.66
N SER A 27 1.49 -34.90 11.95
CA SER A 27 0.53 -35.50 11.01
C SER A 27 0.25 -34.48 9.92
N TRP A 28 0.72 -34.77 8.70
CA TRP A 28 0.48 -33.92 7.53
C TRP A 28 -0.95 -34.04 6.99
N ASP A 29 -1.70 -35.06 7.43
CA ASP A 29 -3.08 -35.31 7.01
C ASP A 29 -4.14 -34.57 7.85
N ASP A 30 -3.78 -33.94 8.99
CA ASP A 30 -4.71 -33.13 9.81
C ASP A 30 -4.89 -31.73 9.22
N LEU A 31 -5.49 -31.68 8.03
CA LEU A 31 -5.76 -30.45 7.30
C LEU A 31 -6.86 -29.62 8.00
N ARG A 32 -6.57 -28.34 8.23
CA ARG A 32 -7.50 -27.33 8.76
C ARG A 32 -7.62 -26.18 7.78
N VAL A 33 -8.86 -25.73 7.55
CA VAL A 33 -9.15 -24.61 6.65
C VAL A 33 -8.35 -23.39 7.09
N LYS A 34 -7.54 -22.85 6.18
CA LYS A 34 -6.76 -21.63 6.39
C LYS A 34 -7.53 -20.41 5.88
N HIS A 35 -8.24 -20.56 4.76
CA HIS A 35 -9.19 -19.56 4.26
C HIS A 35 -10.23 -20.21 3.35
N THR A 36 -11.46 -19.70 3.35
CA THR A 36 -12.50 -20.08 2.40
C THR A 36 -13.50 -18.95 2.20
N TRP A 37 -13.96 -18.78 0.97
CA TRP A 37 -15.19 -18.05 0.68
C TRP A 37 -16.40 -18.94 0.92
N GLY A 38 -17.55 -18.35 1.29
CA GLY A 38 -18.80 -19.09 1.48
C GLY A 38 -19.40 -19.62 0.17
N ALA A 39 -19.07 -18.97 -0.95
CA ALA A 39 -19.43 -19.35 -2.32
C ALA A 39 -18.37 -18.80 -3.30
N VAL A 40 -18.52 -19.12 -4.59
CA VAL A 40 -17.78 -18.38 -5.63
C VAL A 40 -18.20 -16.90 -5.55
N PRO A 41 -17.24 -15.95 -5.54
CA PRO A 41 -17.59 -14.53 -5.48
C PRO A 41 -18.59 -14.13 -6.59
N PRO A 42 -19.57 -13.26 -6.32
CA PRO A 42 -20.74 -13.04 -7.21
C PRO A 42 -20.42 -12.64 -8.65
N ASN A 43 -19.28 -11.96 -8.87
CA ASN A 43 -18.85 -11.47 -10.19
C ASN A 43 -18.01 -12.49 -10.97
N TRP A 44 -17.92 -13.73 -10.49
CA TRP A 44 -17.12 -14.79 -11.10
C TRP A 44 -17.97 -16.03 -11.35
N GLU A 45 -17.72 -16.67 -12.49
CA GLU A 45 -18.28 -17.98 -12.80
C GLU A 45 -17.17 -19.02 -13.03
N SER A 46 -17.43 -20.26 -12.59
CA SER A 46 -16.50 -21.36 -12.80
C SER A 46 -16.64 -21.92 -14.23
N LEU A 47 -15.49 -22.14 -14.86
CA LEU A 47 -15.33 -22.86 -16.13
C LEU A 47 -14.95 -24.34 -15.91
N GLY A 48 -14.86 -24.79 -14.66
CA GLY A 48 -14.50 -26.14 -14.30
C GLY A 48 -12.99 -26.35 -14.12
N HIS A 49 -12.57 -27.61 -14.06
CA HIS A 49 -11.17 -27.95 -13.83
C HIS A 49 -10.33 -27.72 -15.09
N PRO A 50 -9.08 -27.22 -14.94
CA PRO A 50 -8.15 -27.11 -16.05
C PRO A 50 -7.70 -28.49 -16.56
N SER A 51 -6.97 -28.48 -17.68
CA SER A 51 -6.50 -29.70 -18.32
C SER A 51 -5.57 -30.54 -17.42
N ALA A 52 -5.54 -31.86 -17.64
CA ALA A 52 -4.62 -32.72 -16.92
C ALA A 52 -3.16 -32.37 -17.26
N GLY A 53 -2.32 -32.20 -16.24
CA GLY A 53 -0.91 -31.81 -16.41
C GLY A 53 -0.66 -30.30 -16.31
N THR A 54 -1.69 -29.47 -16.14
CA THR A 54 -1.51 -28.05 -15.78
C THR A 54 -0.68 -27.92 -14.49
N THR A 55 0.23 -26.95 -14.50
CA THR A 55 1.11 -26.62 -13.37
C THR A 55 0.81 -25.23 -12.82
N ILE A 56 1.25 -24.97 -11.59
CA ILE A 56 1.07 -23.71 -10.88
C ILE A 56 2.33 -23.37 -10.09
N ASP A 57 2.65 -22.08 -10.04
CA ASP A 57 3.64 -21.56 -9.09
C ASP A 57 2.93 -21.17 -7.80
N LEU A 58 3.41 -21.69 -6.66
CA LEU A 58 2.86 -21.39 -5.34
C LEU A 58 3.86 -20.57 -4.53
N HIS A 59 3.41 -19.47 -3.97
CA HIS A 59 4.18 -18.64 -3.08
C HIS A 59 3.61 -18.69 -1.67
N PHE A 60 4.47 -18.99 -0.71
CA PHE A 60 4.19 -19.05 0.70
C PHE A 60 4.88 -17.88 1.37
N THR A 61 4.12 -17.15 2.17
CA THR A 61 4.69 -16.20 3.12
C THR A 61 4.75 -16.84 4.49
N LEU A 62 5.96 -16.92 5.03
CA LEU A 62 6.25 -17.52 6.32
C LEU A 62 6.25 -16.42 7.38
N LYS A 63 5.69 -16.73 8.55
CA LYS A 63 5.68 -15.80 9.67
C LYS A 63 7.10 -15.59 10.20
N PRO A 64 7.47 -14.35 10.56
CA PRO A 64 8.77 -14.07 11.15
C PRO A 64 8.89 -14.73 12.53
N ASP A 65 10.12 -14.94 12.98
CA ASP A 65 10.41 -15.43 14.36
C ASP A 65 9.84 -14.50 15.43
N HIS A 66 9.83 -13.19 15.16
CA HIS A 66 9.34 -12.17 16.07
C HIS A 66 8.27 -11.32 15.38
N GLU A 67 6.99 -11.57 15.71
CA GLU A 67 5.82 -11.04 15.00
C GLU A 67 5.81 -9.51 14.83
N ASN A 68 6.34 -8.76 15.80
CA ASN A 68 6.32 -7.30 15.79
C ASN A 68 7.67 -6.66 15.47
N ALA A 69 8.75 -7.42 15.30
CA ALA A 69 10.10 -6.85 15.21
C ALA A 69 10.27 -5.85 14.04
N LEU A 70 9.64 -6.14 12.90
CA LEU A 70 9.63 -5.23 11.75
C LEU A 70 8.82 -3.95 12.04
N THR A 71 7.63 -4.11 12.59
CA THR A 71 6.73 -2.97 12.89
C THR A 71 7.31 -2.07 13.98
N ASP A 72 7.90 -2.64 15.03
CA ASP A 72 8.59 -1.89 16.08
C ASP A 72 9.75 -1.09 15.48
N ALA A 73 10.58 -1.73 14.64
CA ALA A 73 11.68 -1.05 13.96
C ALA A 73 11.19 0.04 13.00
N LEU A 74 10.08 -0.19 12.27
CA LEU A 74 9.45 0.82 11.42
C LEU A 74 9.07 2.06 12.22
N TYR A 75 8.35 1.89 13.34
CA TYR A 75 7.95 3.02 14.18
C TYR A 75 9.15 3.71 14.82
N GLU A 76 10.18 2.97 15.23
CA GLU A 76 11.42 3.55 15.77
C GLU A 76 12.10 4.52 14.80
N VAL A 77 12.11 4.20 13.50
CA VAL A 77 12.75 5.03 12.47
C VAL A 77 11.82 6.07 11.84
N SER A 78 10.52 6.04 12.14
CA SER A 78 9.51 6.92 11.52
C SER A 78 8.74 7.81 12.49
N ASP A 79 8.87 7.62 13.80
CA ASP A 79 8.31 8.53 14.80
C ASP A 79 9.38 9.54 15.28
N PRO A 80 9.23 10.85 15.01
CA PRO A 80 10.11 11.89 15.54
C PRO A 80 10.19 11.93 17.07
N LYS A 81 9.22 11.35 17.77
CA LYS A 81 9.16 11.27 19.24
C LYS A 81 9.71 9.96 19.80
N SER A 82 10.19 9.05 18.95
CA SER A 82 10.76 7.78 19.38
C SER A 82 11.82 8.00 20.47
N PRO A 83 11.68 7.36 21.66
CA PRO A 83 12.54 7.61 22.82
C PRO A 83 13.93 7.00 22.66
N LYS A 84 14.11 6.13 21.67
CA LYS A 84 15.40 5.49 21.42
C LYS A 84 16.30 6.48 20.68
N HIS A 85 17.51 6.61 21.20
CA HIS A 85 18.56 7.43 20.62
C HIS A 85 19.73 6.54 20.21
N ALA A 86 20.30 6.77 19.03
CA ALA A 86 21.56 6.13 18.67
C ALA A 86 22.71 6.88 19.34
N LEU A 87 23.54 6.14 20.09
CA LEU A 87 24.80 6.66 20.61
C LEU A 87 25.76 6.87 19.42
N SER A 88 26.07 8.13 19.11
CA SER A 88 27.16 8.46 18.20
C SER A 88 28.50 7.99 18.82
N ASN A 89 29.57 7.90 18.02
CA ASN A 89 30.97 7.83 18.51
C ASN A 89 31.70 9.19 18.39
N THR A 90 30.99 10.25 17.98
CA THR A 90 31.43 11.66 17.93
C THR A 90 30.49 12.60 18.73
N PRO A 91 31.00 13.51 19.60
CA PRO A 91 30.16 14.39 20.43
C PRO A 91 29.45 15.48 19.62
N PRO A 92 28.28 16.00 20.06
CA PRO A 92 27.50 15.63 21.27
C PRO A 92 26.44 14.54 20.97
N TYR A 93 26.27 13.63 21.93
CA TYR A 93 25.93 12.23 21.70
C TYR A 93 24.47 11.85 21.96
N THR A 94 23.59 12.20 21.03
CA THR A 94 22.24 11.61 20.91
C THR A 94 21.79 11.81 19.46
N ILE A 95 21.87 10.79 18.60
CA ILE A 95 21.29 10.89 17.24
C ILE A 95 19.83 10.44 17.33
N MET A 96 18.90 11.28 16.88
CA MET A 96 17.51 10.88 16.69
C MET A 96 17.45 9.67 15.76
N ILE A 97 16.73 8.62 16.15
CA ILE A 97 16.57 7.42 15.32
C ILE A 97 15.63 7.68 14.13
N TYR A 98 14.86 8.78 14.15
CA TYR A 98 14.09 9.20 12.98
C TYR A 98 14.98 9.29 11.74
N GLY A 99 14.58 8.55 10.71
CA GLY A 99 15.27 8.41 9.44
C GLY A 99 16.54 7.56 9.47
N ALA A 100 16.88 6.88 10.57
CA ALA A 100 17.93 5.85 10.62
C ALA A 100 17.45 4.54 9.97
N HIS A 101 17.02 4.64 8.71
CA HIS A 101 16.40 3.56 7.95
C HIS A 101 17.31 2.34 7.81
N LEU A 102 16.67 1.18 7.71
CA LEU A 102 17.32 -0.12 7.68
C LEU A 102 17.85 -0.47 6.28
N SER A 103 18.96 -1.20 6.24
CA SER A 103 19.43 -1.85 5.01
C SER A 103 18.52 -3.01 4.63
N LYS A 104 18.67 -3.49 3.38
CA LYS A 104 17.99 -4.72 2.92
C LYS A 104 18.28 -5.91 3.84
N GLU A 105 19.54 -6.07 4.25
CA GLU A 105 20.00 -7.17 5.09
C GLU A 105 19.48 -7.06 6.53
N GLN A 106 19.37 -5.85 7.08
CA GLN A 106 18.77 -5.62 8.39
C GLN A 106 17.27 -5.97 8.39
N VAL A 107 16.53 -5.54 7.37
CA VAL A 107 15.11 -5.93 7.23
C VAL A 107 14.98 -7.44 7.08
N ALA A 108 15.82 -8.07 6.23
CA ALA A 108 15.81 -9.52 6.05
C ALA A 108 16.03 -10.30 7.36
N GLN A 109 16.79 -9.76 8.31
CA GLN A 109 16.95 -10.36 9.64
C GLN A 109 15.68 -10.24 10.50
N LEU A 110 14.98 -9.11 10.44
CA LEU A 110 13.75 -8.90 11.22
C LEU A 110 12.59 -9.77 10.74
N VAL A 111 12.54 -10.08 9.44
CA VAL A 111 11.47 -10.89 8.84
C VAL A 111 11.81 -12.37 8.71
N ALA A 112 13.03 -12.78 9.07
CA ALA A 112 13.46 -14.16 8.98
C ALA A 112 12.56 -15.09 9.83
N PRO A 113 12.04 -16.19 9.27
CA PRO A 113 11.32 -17.19 10.06
C PRO A 113 12.23 -17.90 11.05
N HIS A 114 11.65 -18.41 12.13
CA HIS A 114 12.37 -19.29 13.06
C HIS A 114 12.89 -20.56 12.34
N ILE A 115 14.02 -21.11 12.78
CA ILE A 115 14.61 -22.30 12.16
C ILE A 115 13.65 -23.51 12.14
N GLU A 116 12.85 -23.68 13.19
CA GLU A 116 11.83 -24.75 13.26
C GLU A 116 10.75 -24.59 12.19
N THR A 117 10.38 -23.35 11.82
CA THR A 117 9.46 -23.09 10.70
C THR A 117 10.02 -23.68 9.41
N LEU A 118 11.31 -23.45 9.14
CA LEU A 118 11.97 -23.93 7.93
C LEU A 118 12.08 -25.47 7.92
N GLU A 119 12.43 -26.08 9.06
CA GLU A 119 12.49 -27.53 9.20
C GLU A 119 11.12 -28.20 8.99
N LEU A 120 10.05 -27.64 9.58
CA LEU A 120 8.69 -28.15 9.42
C LEU A 120 8.20 -28.03 7.98
N ILE A 121 8.42 -26.89 7.33
CA ILE A 121 8.02 -26.66 5.94
C ILE A 121 8.78 -27.61 5.01
N ASN A 122 10.10 -27.74 5.17
CA ASN A 122 10.89 -28.65 4.34
C ASN A 122 10.45 -30.11 4.55
N SER A 123 10.23 -30.54 5.79
CA SER A 123 9.76 -31.90 6.08
C SER A 123 8.36 -32.18 5.48
N TRP A 124 7.47 -31.19 5.50
CA TRP A 124 6.14 -31.29 4.88
C TRP A 124 6.26 -31.39 3.35
N LEU A 125 7.04 -30.53 2.72
CA LEU A 125 7.24 -30.53 1.27
C LEU A 125 7.91 -31.82 0.78
N GLU A 126 8.91 -32.33 1.51
CA GLU A 126 9.56 -33.62 1.24
C GLU A 126 8.58 -34.79 1.34
N HIS A 127 7.69 -34.78 2.35
CA HIS A 127 6.66 -35.81 2.51
C HIS A 127 5.73 -35.91 1.29
N HIS A 128 5.38 -34.76 0.71
CA HIS A 128 4.57 -34.69 -0.52
C HIS A 128 5.38 -34.85 -1.82
N GLY A 129 6.68 -35.13 -1.72
CA GLY A 129 7.55 -35.39 -2.87
C GLY A 129 7.84 -34.15 -3.71
N ILE A 130 7.82 -32.95 -3.12
CA ILE A 130 8.22 -31.71 -3.79
C ILE A 130 9.75 -31.68 -3.92
N PRO A 131 10.31 -31.61 -5.14
CA PRO A 131 11.76 -31.61 -5.32
C PRO A 131 12.39 -30.34 -4.75
N SER A 132 13.50 -30.48 -4.02
CA SER A 132 14.22 -29.31 -3.49
C SER A 132 14.72 -28.35 -4.57
N SER A 133 14.91 -28.82 -5.80
CA SER A 133 15.30 -27.99 -6.95
C SER A 133 14.21 -27.03 -7.43
N THR A 134 12.94 -27.24 -7.04
CA THR A 134 11.82 -26.35 -7.39
C THR A 134 11.46 -25.38 -6.27
N ILE A 135 12.20 -25.42 -5.16
CA ILE A 135 12.00 -24.56 -3.99
C ILE A 135 13.01 -23.41 -4.06
N SER A 136 12.52 -22.18 -3.96
CA SER A 136 13.34 -20.98 -3.84
C SER A 136 12.88 -20.16 -2.64
N MET A 137 13.83 -19.54 -1.93
CA MET A 137 13.52 -18.69 -0.79
C MET A 137 14.20 -17.32 -0.91
N THR A 138 13.46 -16.27 -0.59
CA THR A 138 13.93 -14.88 -0.62
C THR A 138 13.46 -14.11 0.62
N HIS A 139 13.84 -12.83 0.75
CA HIS A 139 13.46 -11.97 1.89
C HIS A 139 13.84 -12.56 3.26
N GLY A 140 15.10 -12.98 3.42
CA GLY A 140 15.55 -13.61 4.68
C GLY A 140 14.96 -14.99 4.93
N GLY A 141 14.32 -15.60 3.92
CA GLY A 141 13.62 -16.87 4.03
C GLY A 141 12.13 -16.73 4.33
N SER A 142 11.58 -15.53 4.46
CA SER A 142 10.15 -15.33 4.69
C SER A 142 9.30 -15.60 3.45
N TRP A 143 9.88 -15.53 2.25
CA TRP A 143 9.19 -15.76 1.00
C TRP A 143 9.66 -17.05 0.34
N LEU A 144 8.81 -18.07 0.31
CA LEU A 144 9.10 -19.36 -0.32
C LEU A 144 8.28 -19.51 -1.61
N THR A 145 8.94 -19.82 -2.73
CA THR A 145 8.32 -20.12 -4.02
C THR A 145 8.51 -21.58 -4.37
N LEU A 146 7.43 -22.25 -4.77
CA LEU A 146 7.41 -23.53 -5.43
C LEU A 146 7.08 -23.32 -6.91
N THR A 147 7.99 -23.64 -7.82
CA THR A 147 7.77 -23.44 -9.26
C THR A 147 7.32 -24.72 -9.95
N GLY A 148 6.35 -24.60 -10.87
CA GLY A 148 5.89 -25.68 -11.75
C GLY A 148 5.24 -26.85 -11.03
N VAL A 149 4.53 -26.60 -9.92
CA VAL A 149 3.86 -27.65 -9.14
C VAL A 149 2.67 -28.20 -9.94
N PRO A 150 2.56 -29.52 -10.18
CA PRO A 150 1.36 -30.09 -10.80
C PRO A 150 0.12 -29.77 -9.97
N LEU A 151 -0.98 -29.35 -10.61
CA LEU A 151 -2.20 -28.97 -9.90
C LEU A 151 -2.78 -30.08 -9.02
N SER A 152 -2.65 -31.35 -9.42
CA SER A 152 -3.04 -32.49 -8.59
C SER A 152 -2.28 -32.49 -7.25
N ARG A 153 -0.98 -32.19 -7.29
CA ARG A 153 -0.15 -32.08 -6.09
C ARG A 153 -0.46 -30.82 -5.27
N ALA A 154 -0.73 -29.70 -5.93
CA ALA A 154 -1.16 -28.47 -5.26
C ALA A 154 -2.48 -28.67 -4.50
N ASN A 155 -3.45 -29.35 -5.11
CA ASN A 155 -4.72 -29.72 -4.47
C ASN A 155 -4.50 -30.62 -3.25
N GLU A 156 -3.61 -31.61 -3.34
CA GLU A 156 -3.27 -32.49 -2.21
C GLU A 156 -2.57 -31.74 -1.07
N LEU A 157 -1.56 -30.91 -1.39
CA LEU A 157 -0.82 -30.10 -0.41
C LEU A 157 -1.76 -29.18 0.37
N LEU A 158 -2.66 -28.50 -0.34
CA LEU A 158 -3.46 -27.42 0.21
C LEU A 158 -4.90 -27.85 0.55
N GLY A 159 -5.25 -29.14 0.46
CA GLY A 159 -6.63 -29.60 0.60
C GLY A 159 -7.62 -28.79 -0.26
N ALA A 160 -7.18 -28.40 -1.46
CA ALA A 160 -7.83 -27.41 -2.30
C ALA A 160 -8.50 -28.05 -3.53
N SER A 161 -9.26 -27.24 -4.26
CA SER A 161 -9.83 -27.62 -5.55
C SER A 161 -9.69 -26.47 -6.53
N TYR A 162 -8.58 -26.44 -7.26
CA TYR A 162 -8.34 -25.42 -8.28
C TYR A 162 -9.24 -25.59 -9.50
N GLN A 163 -9.79 -24.48 -9.96
CA GLN A 163 -10.67 -24.36 -11.12
C GLN A 163 -10.32 -23.10 -11.92
N LEU A 164 -10.72 -23.10 -13.18
CA LEU A 164 -10.69 -21.92 -14.03
C LEU A 164 -11.94 -21.09 -13.75
N TYR A 165 -11.78 -19.78 -13.66
CA TYR A 165 -12.87 -18.83 -13.44
C TYR A 165 -12.78 -17.69 -14.44
N ARG A 166 -13.92 -17.09 -14.80
CA ARG A 166 -13.95 -15.83 -15.56
C ARG A 166 -14.90 -14.82 -14.94
N PRO A 167 -14.68 -13.51 -15.13
CA PRO A 167 -15.65 -12.52 -14.71
C PRO A 167 -16.95 -12.70 -15.46
N THR A 168 -18.07 -12.70 -14.74
CA THR A 168 -19.41 -12.87 -15.31
C THR A 168 -19.68 -11.81 -16.37
N GLY A 169 -20.20 -12.21 -17.53
CA GLY A 169 -20.57 -11.28 -18.60
C GLY A 169 -19.41 -10.78 -19.48
N THR A 170 -18.18 -11.22 -19.24
CA THR A 170 -17.01 -10.93 -20.09
C THR A 170 -16.38 -12.20 -20.65
N ASN A 171 -15.61 -12.08 -21.72
CA ASN A 171 -14.79 -13.17 -22.27
C ASN A 171 -13.28 -12.89 -22.10
N ASP A 172 -12.91 -11.87 -21.33
CA ASP A 172 -11.61 -11.21 -21.51
C ASP A 172 -10.50 -11.83 -20.66
N THR A 173 -10.81 -12.39 -19.48
CA THR A 173 -9.80 -12.92 -18.55
C THR A 173 -10.28 -14.22 -17.91
N VAL A 174 -9.45 -15.27 -17.96
CA VAL A 174 -9.67 -16.53 -17.24
C VAL A 174 -8.64 -16.64 -16.14
N ILE A 175 -8.98 -17.00 -14.91
CA ILE A 175 -8.01 -17.11 -13.80
C ILE A 175 -8.05 -18.51 -13.19
N LEU A 176 -6.90 -18.98 -12.68
CA LEU A 176 -6.80 -20.28 -12.00
C LEU A 176 -6.82 -20.10 -10.47
N ARG A 177 -7.95 -20.36 -9.82
CA ARG A 177 -8.12 -20.11 -8.37
C ARG A 177 -8.83 -21.26 -7.66
N THR A 178 -8.94 -21.16 -6.35
CA THR A 178 -9.78 -22.05 -5.54
C THR A 178 -10.59 -21.22 -4.55
N VAL A 179 -11.80 -21.65 -4.21
CA VAL A 179 -12.66 -20.95 -3.24
C VAL A 179 -12.20 -21.14 -1.80
N GLY A 180 -11.39 -22.15 -1.52
CA GLY A 180 -10.85 -22.40 -0.19
C GLY A 180 -9.64 -23.31 -0.20
N TYR A 181 -8.82 -23.18 0.82
CA TYR A 181 -7.66 -24.03 1.03
C TYR A 181 -7.41 -24.28 2.52
N ALA A 182 -6.66 -25.34 2.80
CA ALA A 182 -6.31 -25.84 4.10
C ALA A 182 -4.79 -26.05 4.19
N LEU A 183 -4.32 -26.14 5.43
CA LEU A 183 -2.95 -26.52 5.75
C LEU A 183 -2.99 -27.50 6.92
N PRO A 184 -1.99 -28.39 7.07
CA PRO A 184 -1.80 -29.17 8.29
C PRO A 184 -1.87 -28.25 9.52
N ALA A 185 -2.58 -28.66 10.57
CA ALA A 185 -2.84 -27.82 11.76
C ALA A 185 -1.57 -27.14 12.32
N VAL A 186 -0.43 -27.86 12.32
CA VAL A 186 0.85 -27.33 12.77
C VAL A 186 1.34 -26.13 11.95
N LEU A 187 1.09 -26.09 10.64
CA LEU A 187 1.60 -25.04 9.75
C LEU A 187 0.85 -23.71 9.85
N HIS A 188 -0.32 -23.66 10.51
CA HIS A 188 -1.08 -22.41 10.69
C HIS A 188 -0.31 -21.35 11.51
N ALA A 189 0.54 -21.81 12.43
CA ALA A 189 1.42 -20.95 13.22
C ALA A 189 2.65 -20.45 12.44
N HIS A 190 2.93 -21.03 11.26
CA HIS A 190 4.15 -20.79 10.50
C HIS A 190 3.90 -20.12 9.15
N VAL A 191 2.73 -20.32 8.55
CA VAL A 191 2.35 -19.77 7.24
C VAL A 191 1.33 -18.65 7.42
N GLN A 192 1.64 -17.48 6.88
CA GLN A 192 0.76 -16.31 6.84
C GLN A 192 -0.26 -16.47 5.70
N THR A 193 0.19 -16.50 4.45
CA THR A 193 -0.68 -16.77 3.28
C THR A 193 0.00 -17.64 2.24
N VAL A 194 -0.81 -18.28 1.41
CA VAL A 194 -0.39 -19.03 0.20
C VAL A 194 -1.09 -18.42 -1.00
N VAL A 195 -0.33 -18.08 -2.04
CA VAL A 195 -0.87 -17.49 -3.27
C VAL A 195 -0.30 -18.18 -4.51
N PRO A 196 -1.04 -18.23 -5.63
CA PRO A 196 -2.42 -17.83 -5.75
C PRO A 196 -3.36 -18.91 -5.20
N THR A 197 -4.35 -18.52 -4.39
CA THR A 197 -5.38 -19.42 -3.83
C THR A 197 -6.76 -18.77 -3.96
N THR A 198 -7.18 -18.00 -2.95
CA THR A 198 -8.52 -17.45 -2.78
C THR A 198 -8.62 -15.98 -3.11
N CYS A 199 -7.57 -15.34 -3.63
CA CYS A 199 -7.68 -13.97 -4.11
C CYS A 199 -8.32 -13.99 -5.51
N PHE A 200 -9.54 -13.47 -5.62
CA PHE A 200 -10.28 -13.32 -6.89
C PHE A 200 -10.32 -11.87 -7.37
N ALA A 201 -10.15 -10.91 -6.46
CA ALA A 201 -10.06 -9.51 -6.83
C ALA A 201 -8.79 -9.24 -7.65
N SER A 202 -8.91 -8.33 -8.61
CA SER A 202 -7.80 -7.69 -9.27
C SER A 202 -7.80 -6.23 -8.88
N MET A 203 -6.63 -5.66 -8.69
CA MET A 203 -6.45 -4.24 -8.43
C MET A 203 -6.79 -3.46 -9.71
N ARG A 204 -7.57 -2.40 -9.58
CA ARG A 204 -8.08 -1.60 -10.70
C ARG A 204 -7.57 -0.17 -10.61
N THR A 205 -7.53 0.52 -11.73
CA THR A 205 -7.38 1.98 -11.70
C THR A 205 -8.65 2.62 -11.17
N ARG A 206 -8.47 3.65 -10.35
CA ARG A 206 -9.55 4.48 -9.83
C ARG A 206 -9.43 5.86 -10.48
N ARG A 207 -9.73 5.94 -11.76
CA ARG A 207 -9.85 7.21 -12.52
C ARG A 207 -11.29 7.46 -12.94
N GLN A 208 -11.71 8.72 -12.96
CA GLN A 208 -12.91 9.11 -13.69
C GLN A 208 -12.68 9.06 -15.21
N THR A 209 -13.77 8.90 -15.97
CA THR A 209 -13.71 8.90 -17.44
C THR A 209 -13.13 10.22 -17.96
N PRO A 210 -12.06 10.20 -18.80
CA PRO A 210 -11.47 11.41 -19.36
C PRO A 210 -12.48 12.18 -20.20
N ARG A 211 -12.52 13.50 -20.03
CA ARG A 211 -13.30 14.40 -20.88
C ARG A 211 -12.37 15.00 -21.93
N LYS A 212 -12.61 14.67 -23.21
CA LYS A 212 -11.83 15.24 -24.32
C LYS A 212 -12.08 16.74 -24.40
N ARG A 213 -11.03 17.51 -24.59
CA ARG A 213 -11.14 18.94 -24.88
C ARG A 213 -11.79 19.14 -26.25
N THR A 214 -13.04 19.60 -26.28
CA THR A 214 -13.67 20.08 -27.50
C THR A 214 -13.26 21.53 -27.68
N LEU A 215 -12.42 21.84 -28.66
CA LEU A 215 -12.23 23.22 -29.10
C LEU A 215 -13.55 23.66 -29.77
N GLU A 216 -14.48 24.27 -29.04
CA GLU A 216 -15.66 24.85 -29.68
C GLU A 216 -15.24 26.05 -30.54
N ALA A 217 -15.28 25.83 -31.86
CA ALA A 217 -15.53 26.89 -32.79
C ALA A 217 -16.92 27.47 -32.49
N THR A 218 -16.98 28.78 -32.27
CA THR A 218 -18.19 29.60 -32.09
C THR A 218 -19.42 29.06 -32.83
N GLY A 219 -20.49 28.65 -32.13
CA GLY A 219 -21.73 28.23 -32.79
C GLY A 219 -22.89 27.81 -31.88
N ASP A 220 -23.77 28.76 -31.59
CA ASP A 220 -25.19 28.68 -31.19
C ASP A 220 -25.65 27.94 -29.92
N MET A 221 -26.21 28.76 -29.01
CA MET A 221 -27.08 28.40 -27.89
C MET A 221 -28.37 27.71 -28.36
N ALA A 222 -28.70 26.53 -27.80
CA ALA A 222 -29.99 26.25 -27.16
C ALA A 222 -30.13 24.77 -26.74
N SER A 223 -30.04 24.49 -25.44
CA SER A 223 -31.01 23.66 -24.68
C SER A 223 -30.49 23.53 -23.24
N ARG A 224 -31.06 24.31 -22.32
CA ARG A 224 -30.73 24.27 -20.89
C ARG A 224 -31.72 23.35 -20.16
N SER A 225 -31.26 22.19 -19.69
CA SER A 225 -31.83 21.52 -18.52
C SER A 225 -30.80 21.51 -17.39
N VAL A 226 -31.09 22.34 -16.39
CA VAL A 226 -30.59 22.40 -15.00
C VAL A 226 -29.36 21.54 -14.66
N LEU A 227 -28.18 22.05 -14.98
CA LEU A 227 -26.99 21.95 -14.14
C LEU A 227 -26.55 23.39 -13.84
N ARG A 228 -26.28 23.68 -12.57
CA ARG A 228 -25.89 25.01 -12.12
C ARG A 228 -24.59 25.42 -12.82
N SER A 229 -24.62 26.58 -13.46
CA SER A 229 -23.49 27.22 -14.10
C SER A 229 -22.33 27.44 -13.11
N ARG A 230 -21.23 26.69 -13.29
CA ARG A 230 -19.89 27.23 -13.13
C ARG A 230 -19.40 27.59 -14.55
N ASP A 231 -18.57 28.62 -14.68
CA ASP A 231 -17.93 28.93 -15.96
C ASP A 231 -17.05 27.72 -16.37
N ASP A 232 -17.56 26.90 -17.30
CA ASP A 232 -17.21 25.50 -17.55
C ASP A 232 -16.04 25.29 -18.54
N ASP A 233 -14.87 25.91 -18.31
CA ASP A 233 -13.68 25.69 -19.17
C ASP A 233 -12.31 25.77 -18.45
N HIS A 234 -12.30 25.82 -17.11
CA HIS A 234 -11.06 25.93 -16.35
C HIS A 234 -10.54 24.56 -15.90
N GLU A 235 -9.38 24.17 -16.43
CA GLU A 235 -8.65 22.97 -16.01
C GLU A 235 -7.52 23.36 -15.04
N VAL A 236 -7.30 22.54 -14.02
CA VAL A 236 -6.23 22.69 -13.04
C VAL A 236 -4.90 22.30 -13.68
N THR A 237 -3.94 23.22 -13.66
CA THR A 237 -2.61 23.06 -14.27
C THR A 237 -1.50 22.86 -13.24
N PRO A 238 -0.35 22.27 -13.63
CA PRO A 238 0.84 22.20 -12.78
C PRO A 238 1.29 23.54 -12.18
N SER A 239 1.18 24.65 -12.91
CA SER A 239 1.57 25.97 -12.40
C SER A 239 0.71 26.38 -11.19
N GLU A 240 -0.59 26.14 -11.29
CA GLU A 240 -1.54 26.43 -10.22
C GLU A 240 -1.31 25.55 -9.02
N LEU A 241 -1.11 24.24 -9.22
CA LEU A 241 -0.78 23.31 -8.13
C LEU A 241 0.53 23.68 -7.42
N ARG A 242 1.57 24.05 -8.18
CA ARG A 242 2.85 24.47 -7.60
C ARG A 242 2.73 25.79 -6.82
N SER A 243 1.81 26.66 -7.23
CA SER A 243 1.49 27.87 -6.46
C SER A 243 0.67 27.53 -5.21
N LEU A 244 -0.40 26.76 -5.35
CA LEU A 244 -1.33 26.35 -4.30
C LEU A 244 -0.60 25.61 -3.17
N TYR A 245 0.22 24.62 -3.52
CA TYR A 245 1.02 23.83 -2.57
C TYR A 245 2.42 24.40 -2.31
N ARG A 246 2.68 25.61 -2.81
CA ARG A 246 3.86 26.43 -2.50
C ARG A 246 5.21 25.77 -2.83
N THR A 247 5.27 25.02 -3.93
CA THR A 247 6.50 24.40 -4.45
C THR A 247 7.18 25.19 -5.58
N ALA A 248 6.51 26.21 -6.13
CA ALA A 248 6.96 26.93 -7.33
C ALA A 248 8.40 27.50 -7.24
N ALA A 249 8.83 27.93 -6.05
CA ALA A 249 10.15 28.54 -5.83
C ALA A 249 11.26 27.53 -5.48
N TYR A 250 10.93 26.25 -5.28
CA TYR A 250 11.92 25.24 -4.91
C TYR A 250 12.60 24.67 -6.15
N VAL A 251 13.93 24.52 -6.07
CA VAL A 251 14.76 23.93 -7.13
C VAL A 251 15.44 22.68 -6.57
N PRO A 252 15.13 21.49 -7.08
CA PRO A 252 15.74 20.25 -6.61
C PRO A 252 17.28 20.23 -6.77
N ALA A 253 17.96 19.59 -5.83
CA ALA A 253 19.43 19.59 -5.73
C ALA A 253 20.07 18.22 -5.47
N ALA A 254 19.28 17.17 -5.22
CA ALA A 254 19.74 15.83 -4.85
C ALA A 254 19.43 14.75 -5.92
N MET A 255 19.46 15.13 -7.20
CA MET A 255 19.13 14.25 -8.35
C MET A 255 19.95 12.96 -8.44
N ASN A 256 21.10 12.87 -7.77
CA ASN A 256 21.94 11.66 -7.74
C ASN A 256 21.55 10.67 -6.63
N GLN A 257 20.61 11.04 -5.77
CA GLN A 257 20.20 10.27 -4.59
C GLN A 257 18.68 10.10 -4.52
N ASN A 258 17.92 11.17 -4.77
CA ASN A 258 16.46 11.16 -4.70
C ASN A 258 15.86 10.52 -5.95
N VAL A 259 14.95 9.56 -5.78
CA VAL A 259 14.21 8.94 -6.87
C VAL A 259 12.73 8.88 -6.51
N LEU A 260 11.89 9.35 -7.43
CA LEU A 260 10.44 9.18 -7.40
C LEU A 260 10.06 8.00 -8.31
N ALA A 261 9.12 7.17 -7.87
CA ALA A 261 8.62 6.06 -8.68
C ALA A 261 7.10 6.02 -8.75
N ILE A 262 6.59 5.55 -9.89
CA ILE A 262 5.19 5.16 -10.11
C ILE A 262 5.14 3.64 -10.23
N ALA A 263 4.23 3.00 -9.52
CA ALA A 263 3.94 1.58 -9.70
C ALA A 263 2.73 1.40 -10.63
N GLY A 264 2.95 0.79 -11.79
CA GLY A 264 1.93 0.43 -12.77
C GLY A 264 1.67 -1.08 -12.77
N PHE A 265 0.39 -1.45 -12.68
CA PHE A 265 -0.06 -2.85 -12.56
C PHE A 265 -1.04 -3.27 -13.65
N MET A 266 -1.31 -2.37 -14.60
CA MET A 266 -2.14 -2.66 -15.77
C MET A 266 -1.29 -2.48 -17.02
N GLU A 267 -1.72 -3.06 -18.13
CA GLU A 267 -1.11 -2.91 -19.45
C GLU A 267 -1.32 -1.50 -20.05
N GLU A 268 -1.17 -0.48 -19.22
CA GLU A 268 -1.19 0.93 -19.53
C GLU A 268 0.23 1.49 -19.48
N TYR A 269 0.63 2.20 -20.54
CA TYR A 269 2.00 2.67 -20.68
C TYR A 269 2.07 4.20 -20.79
N PRO A 270 3.02 4.86 -20.11
CA PRO A 270 3.28 6.28 -20.32
C PRO A 270 3.95 6.51 -21.67
N ASN A 271 3.68 7.65 -22.30
CA ASN A 271 4.26 8.02 -23.59
C ASN A 271 5.24 9.22 -23.44
N PRO A 272 6.51 9.07 -23.84
CA PRO A 272 7.49 10.16 -23.75
C PRO A 272 7.16 11.42 -24.58
N ALA A 273 6.50 11.25 -25.74
CA ALA A 273 6.06 12.37 -26.57
C ALA A 273 4.90 13.12 -25.92
N ASP A 274 3.97 12.43 -25.26
CA ASP A 274 2.89 13.05 -24.48
C ASP A 274 3.46 13.84 -23.31
N LEU A 275 4.43 13.30 -22.56
CA LEU A 275 5.14 14.04 -21.51
C LEU A 275 5.82 15.31 -22.05
N THR A 276 6.47 15.19 -23.22
CA THR A 276 7.14 16.33 -23.87
C THR A 276 6.12 17.40 -24.30
N ALA A 277 4.99 16.98 -24.88
CA ALA A 277 3.91 17.88 -25.26
C ALA A 277 3.33 18.58 -24.02
N PHE A 278 3.07 17.81 -22.96
CA PHE A 278 2.49 18.31 -21.71
C PHE A 278 3.40 19.33 -21.04
N THR A 279 4.70 19.04 -20.94
CA THR A 279 5.67 19.99 -20.33
C THR A 279 5.86 21.24 -21.18
N ARG A 280 5.79 21.16 -22.52
CA ARG A 280 5.79 22.35 -23.38
C ARG A 280 4.60 23.28 -23.14
N GLU A 281 3.45 22.72 -22.77
CA GLU A 281 2.25 23.51 -22.45
C GLU A 281 2.27 24.03 -20.99
N CYS A 282 2.58 23.16 -20.03
CA CYS A 282 2.32 23.42 -18.61
C CYS A 282 3.55 23.67 -17.73
N ARG A 283 4.75 23.28 -18.18
CA ARG A 283 6.01 23.34 -17.41
C ARG A 283 7.19 23.60 -18.35
N THR A 284 7.22 24.79 -18.95
CA THR A 284 8.20 25.16 -19.99
C THR A 284 9.66 25.14 -19.52
N ASP A 285 9.88 25.13 -18.20
CA ASP A 285 11.18 24.93 -17.54
C ASP A 285 11.60 23.45 -17.45
N ALA A 286 10.72 22.51 -17.82
CA ALA A 286 10.91 21.07 -17.70
C ALA A 286 10.70 20.33 -19.04
N THR A 287 10.95 20.98 -20.17
CA THR A 287 10.70 20.39 -21.51
C THR A 287 11.61 19.21 -21.88
N ASP A 288 12.67 18.99 -21.11
CA ASP A 288 13.59 17.86 -21.20
C ASP A 288 13.31 16.79 -20.11
N ALA A 289 12.19 16.91 -19.39
CA ALA A 289 11.74 15.90 -18.43
C ALA A 289 11.65 14.53 -19.10
N THR A 290 12.09 13.51 -18.36
CA THR A 290 12.15 12.12 -18.84
C THR A 290 11.82 11.16 -17.71
N PHE A 291 11.62 9.91 -18.06
CA PHE A 291 11.43 8.81 -17.12
C PHE A 291 12.07 7.54 -17.67
N SER A 292 12.37 6.61 -16.77
CA SER A 292 12.81 5.27 -17.12
C SER A 292 11.67 4.27 -16.88
N VAL A 293 11.65 3.19 -17.66
CA VAL A 293 10.69 2.10 -17.48
C VAL A 293 11.43 0.85 -17.02
N VAL A 294 10.91 0.21 -15.98
CA VAL A 294 11.39 -1.08 -15.49
C VAL A 294 10.27 -2.09 -15.64
N GLN A 295 10.48 -3.08 -16.50
CA GLN A 295 9.55 -4.17 -16.75
C GLN A 295 9.78 -5.28 -15.72
N ILE A 296 8.75 -5.64 -14.95
CA ILE A 296 8.79 -6.66 -13.91
C ILE A 296 7.84 -7.78 -14.33
N ASN A 297 8.25 -9.03 -14.11
CA ASN A 297 7.40 -10.21 -14.33
C ASN A 297 6.71 -10.23 -15.71
N GLY A 298 7.48 -10.00 -16.77
CA GLY A 298 6.95 -9.97 -18.15
C GLY A 298 6.09 -8.75 -18.50
N GLY A 299 6.00 -7.75 -17.62
CA GLY A 299 5.25 -6.51 -17.88
C GLY A 299 5.67 -5.86 -19.19
N GLY A 300 4.71 -5.48 -20.03
CA GLY A 300 4.97 -4.90 -21.34
C GLY A 300 5.46 -3.45 -21.29
N TYR A 301 5.78 -2.89 -22.45
CA TYR A 301 5.92 -1.44 -22.61
C TYR A 301 5.74 -1.07 -24.08
N ASP A 302 4.52 -0.63 -24.43
CA ASP A 302 4.21 -0.10 -25.76
C ASP A 302 3.78 1.37 -25.65
N PRO A 303 4.73 2.32 -25.75
CA PRO A 303 4.40 3.74 -25.66
C PRO A 303 3.53 4.22 -26.83
N SER A 304 3.38 3.46 -27.92
CA SER A 304 2.49 3.85 -29.03
C SER A 304 1.01 3.78 -28.68
N LYS A 305 0.67 3.11 -27.57
CA LYS A 305 -0.68 2.98 -27.02
C LYS A 305 -0.71 3.58 -25.61
N PRO A 306 -0.70 4.91 -25.49
CA PRO A 306 -0.68 5.57 -24.20
C PRO A 306 -1.89 5.18 -23.35
N GLY A 307 -1.61 4.68 -22.15
CA GLY A 307 -2.63 4.49 -21.11
C GLY A 307 -2.86 5.81 -20.38
N ALA A 308 -4.11 6.17 -20.18
CA ALA A 308 -4.46 7.44 -19.57
C ALA A 308 -4.01 7.55 -18.10
N GLU A 309 -4.05 6.46 -17.34
CA GLU A 309 -3.56 6.43 -15.95
C GLU A 309 -2.04 6.57 -15.90
N ALA A 310 -1.35 5.75 -16.69
CA ALA A 310 0.11 5.74 -16.72
C ALA A 310 0.68 7.09 -17.19
N ASN A 311 0.06 7.72 -18.20
CA ASN A 311 0.45 9.05 -18.67
C ASN A 311 0.22 10.12 -17.63
N GLN A 312 -0.97 10.16 -17.01
CA GLN A 312 -1.27 11.13 -15.97
C GLN A 312 -0.26 11.06 -14.82
N ASN A 313 -0.03 9.86 -14.30
CA ASN A 313 0.87 9.65 -13.16
C ASN A 313 2.30 10.14 -13.46
N VAL A 314 2.83 9.83 -14.65
CA VAL A 314 4.16 10.28 -15.07
C VAL A 314 4.20 11.79 -15.31
N GLN A 315 3.17 12.36 -15.96
CA GLN A 315 3.08 13.79 -16.22
C GLN A 315 3.10 14.59 -14.93
N TYR A 316 2.24 14.28 -13.96
CA TYR A 316 2.17 15.04 -12.70
C TYR A 316 3.34 14.77 -11.75
N ALA A 317 3.90 13.56 -11.74
CA ALA A 317 5.13 13.29 -11.01
C ALA A 317 6.27 14.22 -11.48
N GLN A 318 6.50 14.33 -12.79
CA GLN A 318 7.48 15.28 -13.34
C GLN A 318 7.04 16.73 -13.17
N ALA A 319 5.76 17.04 -13.36
CA ALA A 319 5.25 18.40 -13.21
C ALA A 319 5.35 18.95 -11.79
N MET A 320 5.49 18.08 -10.78
CA MET A 320 5.65 18.51 -9.39
C MET A 320 7.10 18.41 -8.92
N ALA A 321 7.86 17.39 -9.34
CA ALA A 321 9.19 17.08 -8.77
C ALA A 321 10.38 17.25 -9.73
N TYR A 322 10.18 17.69 -10.97
CA TYR A 322 11.29 17.90 -11.93
C TYR A 322 12.42 18.77 -11.33
N PRO A 323 13.71 18.43 -11.53
CA PRO A 323 14.25 17.34 -12.35
C PRO A 323 14.55 16.02 -11.60
N THR A 324 13.80 15.69 -10.54
CA THR A 324 14.00 14.42 -9.82
C THR A 324 13.87 13.22 -10.79
N PRO A 325 14.82 12.26 -10.77
CA PRO A 325 14.71 11.02 -11.55
C PRO A 325 13.39 10.29 -11.29
N LEU A 326 12.74 9.87 -12.37
CA LEU A 326 11.47 9.15 -12.33
C LEU A 326 11.61 7.72 -12.90
N ILE A 327 11.11 6.75 -12.14
CA ILE A 327 10.95 5.36 -12.59
C ILE A 327 9.45 5.06 -12.73
N PHE A 328 9.05 4.50 -13.87
CA PHE A 328 7.77 3.82 -14.03
C PHE A 328 8.00 2.31 -13.98
N TYR A 329 7.48 1.64 -12.96
CA TYR A 329 7.46 0.18 -12.91
C TYR A 329 6.27 -0.32 -13.72
N SER A 330 6.52 -1.05 -14.80
CA SER A 330 5.47 -1.79 -15.50
C SER A 330 5.53 -3.24 -15.04
N THR A 331 4.57 -3.63 -14.21
CA THR A 331 4.53 -4.96 -13.63
C THR A 331 3.50 -5.81 -14.36
N GLY A 332 3.99 -6.88 -14.98
CA GLY A 332 3.17 -7.94 -15.53
C GLY A 332 2.74 -8.91 -14.44
N GLY A 333 1.82 -9.79 -14.80
CA GLY A 333 1.00 -10.49 -13.85
C GLY A 333 -0.45 -10.22 -14.19
N GLU A 334 -0.89 -10.74 -15.33
CA GLU A 334 -2.31 -10.94 -15.48
C GLU A 334 -2.67 -12.18 -14.67
N TRP A 335 -3.78 -12.12 -13.95
CA TRP A 335 -4.42 -13.31 -13.40
C TRP A 335 -4.82 -14.28 -14.53
N SER A 336 -4.69 -13.85 -15.79
CA SER A 336 -5.00 -14.57 -17.02
C SER A 336 -4.21 -15.88 -17.10
N TYR A 337 -4.96 -16.96 -17.15
CA TYR A 337 -4.54 -18.28 -17.52
C TYR A 337 -4.69 -18.36 -19.04
N ASP A 338 -3.56 -18.45 -19.73
CA ASP A 338 -3.55 -18.66 -21.17
C ASP A 338 -3.98 -20.11 -21.48
N LEU A 339 -5.15 -20.23 -22.10
CA LEU A 339 -5.74 -21.52 -22.47
C LEU A 339 -4.94 -22.23 -23.58
N ASP A 340 -4.13 -21.51 -24.35
CA ASP A 340 -3.41 -22.02 -25.52
C ASP A 340 -1.98 -22.49 -25.16
N THR A 341 -1.31 -21.83 -24.21
CA THR A 341 0.09 -22.15 -23.86
C THR A 341 0.24 -23.12 -22.70
N ASN A 342 -0.80 -23.30 -21.87
CA ASN A 342 -0.79 -24.14 -20.66
C ASN A 342 0.35 -23.77 -19.68
N GLU A 343 0.88 -22.55 -19.79
CA GLU A 343 1.86 -21.98 -18.86
C GLU A 343 1.15 -21.52 -17.58
N PRO A 344 1.81 -21.62 -16.40
CA PRO A 344 1.26 -21.06 -15.17
C PRO A 344 0.93 -19.58 -15.33
N ALA A 345 -0.18 -19.14 -14.73
CA ALA A 345 -0.50 -17.71 -14.68
C ALA A 345 0.70 -16.95 -14.07
N PRO A 346 1.12 -15.82 -14.65
CA PRO A 346 2.38 -15.16 -14.32
C PRO A 346 2.50 -14.63 -12.88
N GLY A 347 1.42 -14.63 -12.10
CA GLY A 347 1.43 -14.30 -10.67
C GLY A 347 0.65 -13.04 -10.33
N ASP A 348 0.75 -12.63 -9.06
CA ASP A 348 0.07 -11.42 -8.55
C ASP A 348 0.95 -10.18 -8.80
N PRO A 349 0.48 -9.18 -9.57
CA PRO A 349 1.33 -8.07 -9.97
C PRO A 349 1.77 -7.18 -8.80
N PHE A 350 0.98 -7.06 -7.73
CA PHE A 350 1.38 -6.28 -6.55
C PHE A 350 2.47 -6.98 -5.76
N LEU A 351 2.32 -8.28 -5.53
CA LEU A 351 3.32 -9.09 -4.84
C LEU A 351 4.61 -9.18 -5.65
N GLU A 352 4.52 -9.38 -6.97
CA GLU A 352 5.71 -9.43 -7.83
C GLU A 352 6.47 -8.11 -7.86
N TRP A 353 5.76 -6.98 -7.90
CA TRP A 353 6.38 -5.66 -7.77
C TRP A 353 7.07 -5.47 -6.41
N LEU A 354 6.36 -5.74 -5.30
CA LEU A 354 6.92 -5.60 -3.95
C LEU A 354 8.16 -6.49 -3.76
N ASN A 355 8.08 -7.75 -4.17
CA ASN A 355 9.19 -8.69 -4.13
C ASN A 355 10.38 -8.19 -4.97
N TYR A 356 10.13 -7.67 -6.17
CA TYR A 356 11.18 -7.11 -7.02
C TYR A 356 11.87 -5.91 -6.37
N VAL A 357 11.10 -4.93 -5.88
CA VAL A 357 11.64 -3.68 -5.29
C VAL A 357 12.40 -3.99 -4.01
N LEU A 358 11.86 -4.85 -3.14
CA LEU A 358 12.49 -5.22 -1.88
C LEU A 358 13.80 -6.03 -2.09
N ARG A 359 13.97 -6.69 -3.23
CA ARG A 359 15.25 -7.34 -3.59
C ARG A 359 16.34 -6.36 -4.02
N GLN A 360 16.00 -5.12 -4.39
CA GLN A 360 17.00 -4.13 -4.78
C GLN A 360 17.81 -3.67 -3.59
N GLN A 361 19.08 -3.32 -3.82
CA GLN A 361 19.96 -2.78 -2.77
C GLN A 361 19.51 -1.38 -2.31
N ARG A 362 19.00 -0.57 -3.23
CA ARG A 362 18.38 0.73 -2.95
C ARG A 362 16.94 0.73 -3.45
N VAL A 363 16.07 1.39 -2.71
CA VAL A 363 14.66 1.61 -3.08
C VAL A 363 14.45 3.09 -3.42
N PRO A 364 13.46 3.43 -4.27
CA PRO A 364 13.03 4.81 -4.45
C PRO A 364 12.60 5.44 -3.12
N GLN A 365 12.90 6.73 -2.94
CA GLN A 365 12.57 7.45 -1.70
C GLN A 365 11.08 7.79 -1.62
N THR A 366 10.43 7.95 -2.77
CA THR A 366 8.98 8.20 -2.84
C THR A 366 8.37 7.31 -3.91
N ILE A 367 7.24 6.67 -3.60
CA ILE A 367 6.53 5.74 -4.47
C ILE A 367 5.05 6.14 -4.49
N SER A 368 4.47 6.30 -5.67
CA SER A 368 3.06 6.59 -5.90
C SER A 368 2.34 5.38 -6.49
N ILE A 369 1.17 5.06 -5.93
CA ILE A 369 0.32 3.94 -6.34
C ILE A 369 -1.11 4.45 -6.54
N SER A 370 -1.63 4.30 -7.76
CA SER A 370 -2.99 4.76 -8.14
C SER A 370 -3.94 3.60 -8.45
N TYR A 371 -3.72 2.46 -7.78
CA TYR A 371 -4.45 1.22 -7.99
C TYR A 371 -4.92 0.64 -6.66
N GLY A 372 -6.12 0.07 -6.66
CA GLY A 372 -6.72 -0.53 -5.47
C GLY A 372 -7.87 -1.48 -5.79
N ALA A 373 -8.38 -2.13 -4.76
CA ALA A 373 -9.57 -2.96 -4.77
C ALA A 373 -10.37 -2.72 -3.49
N ASP A 374 -11.63 -3.15 -3.48
CA ASP A 374 -12.46 -3.08 -2.29
C ASP A 374 -11.87 -4.00 -1.22
N GLU A 375 -11.73 -3.51 0.01
CA GLU A 375 -11.08 -4.25 1.10
C GLU A 375 -11.73 -5.62 1.34
N GLN A 376 -13.06 -5.66 1.28
CA GLN A 376 -13.87 -6.87 1.46
C GLN A 376 -13.67 -7.93 0.36
N ASP A 377 -13.16 -7.56 -0.82
CA ASP A 377 -12.94 -8.51 -1.92
C ASP A 377 -11.61 -9.27 -1.78
N LEU A 378 -10.79 -8.90 -0.79
CA LEU A 378 -9.45 -9.44 -0.59
C LEU A 378 -9.39 -10.32 0.67
N PRO A 379 -8.71 -11.48 0.62
CA PRO A 379 -8.51 -12.28 1.83
C PRO A 379 -7.70 -11.51 2.90
N PRO A 380 -8.13 -11.50 4.18
CA PRO A 380 -7.45 -10.72 5.23
C PRO A 380 -5.97 -11.04 5.39
N GLU A 381 -5.60 -12.33 5.33
CA GLU A 381 -4.20 -12.76 5.46
C GLU A 381 -3.34 -12.31 4.25
N TYR A 382 -3.94 -12.13 3.07
CA TYR A 382 -3.28 -11.57 1.88
C TYR A 382 -3.01 -10.07 2.06
N MET A 383 -4.02 -9.32 2.53
CA MET A 383 -3.85 -7.90 2.83
C MET A 383 -2.79 -7.66 3.92
N LYS A 384 -2.77 -8.49 4.98
CA LYS A 384 -1.72 -8.45 6.00
C LYS A 384 -0.33 -8.71 5.41
N THR A 385 -0.20 -9.66 4.48
CA THR A 385 1.06 -9.90 3.77
C THR A 385 1.52 -8.67 2.97
N LEU A 386 0.64 -8.05 2.19
CA LEU A 386 0.98 -6.83 1.45
C LEU A 386 1.37 -5.70 2.39
N CYS A 387 0.64 -5.50 3.50
CA CYS A 387 0.99 -4.51 4.51
C CYS A 387 2.36 -4.76 5.14
N ASN A 388 2.71 -6.02 5.43
CA ASN A 388 4.05 -6.34 5.93
C ASN A 388 5.14 -5.95 4.91
N LEU A 389 4.93 -6.25 3.62
CA LEU A 389 5.87 -5.85 2.56
C LEU A 389 5.95 -4.31 2.39
N PHE A 390 4.84 -3.58 2.55
CA PHE A 390 4.86 -2.11 2.60
C PHE A 390 5.64 -1.60 3.81
N SER A 391 5.49 -2.24 4.98
CA SER A 391 6.25 -1.89 6.18
C SER A 391 7.76 -2.14 6.01
N GLU A 392 8.16 -3.18 5.25
CA GLU A 392 9.56 -3.38 4.86
C GLU A 392 10.08 -2.22 4.01
N LEU A 393 9.31 -1.73 3.03
CA LEU A 393 9.69 -0.56 2.23
C LEU A 393 9.80 0.71 3.10
N GLY A 394 8.83 0.93 3.98
CA GLY A 394 8.82 2.05 4.92
C GLY A 394 10.04 2.06 5.84
N ALA A 395 10.41 0.89 6.38
CA ALA A 395 11.57 0.73 7.26
C ALA A 395 12.90 0.96 6.52
N ARG A 396 12.92 0.79 5.19
CA ARG A 396 14.07 1.08 4.31
C ARG A 396 14.09 2.52 3.81
N GLY A 397 13.19 3.37 4.28
CA GLY A 397 13.18 4.80 3.97
C GLY A 397 12.40 5.19 2.73
N ALA A 398 11.51 4.33 2.22
CA ALA A 398 10.57 4.70 1.16
C ALA A 398 9.27 5.29 1.75
N SER A 399 8.79 6.39 1.18
CA SER A 399 7.45 6.91 1.41
C SER A 399 6.51 6.33 0.36
N VAL A 400 5.56 5.47 0.77
CA VAL A 400 4.58 4.85 -0.14
C VAL A 400 3.24 5.58 -0.01
N LEU A 401 2.78 6.17 -1.11
CA LEU A 401 1.52 6.90 -1.17
C LEU A 401 0.54 6.17 -2.08
N VAL A 402 -0.72 6.08 -1.64
CA VAL A 402 -1.78 5.31 -2.32
C VAL A 402 -3.01 6.18 -2.50
N ALA A 403 -3.60 6.19 -3.71
CA ALA A 403 -4.88 6.84 -3.97
C ALA A 403 -5.97 6.24 -3.07
N SER A 404 -6.84 7.08 -2.49
CA SER A 404 -7.81 6.61 -1.50
C SER A 404 -9.05 5.94 -2.08
N GLY A 405 -9.32 6.12 -3.37
CA GLY A 405 -10.51 5.63 -4.05
C GLY A 405 -11.31 6.75 -4.73
N ASN A 406 -12.29 6.36 -5.56
CA ASN A 406 -13.12 7.29 -6.34
C ASN A 406 -14.63 7.14 -6.14
N ASP A 407 -15.02 6.27 -5.21
CA ASP A 407 -16.41 5.86 -5.05
C ASP A 407 -17.01 6.40 -3.73
N GLY A 408 -16.42 7.47 -3.18
CA GLY A 408 -16.84 8.05 -1.90
C GLY A 408 -16.71 7.05 -0.74
N VAL A 409 -17.83 6.73 -0.09
CA VAL A 409 -17.92 5.64 0.93
C VAL A 409 -18.21 4.25 0.34
N GLY A 410 -18.36 4.16 -0.99
CA GLY A 410 -18.66 2.94 -1.76
C GLY A 410 -19.74 3.20 -2.81
N LYS A 411 -19.75 2.43 -3.90
CA LYS A 411 -20.78 2.54 -4.95
C LYS A 411 -22.11 2.00 -4.46
N ASP A 412 -23.20 2.72 -4.75
CA ASP A 412 -24.54 2.42 -4.27
C ASP A 412 -24.96 0.94 -4.46
N GLU A 413 -24.60 0.33 -5.59
CA GLU A 413 -24.93 -1.07 -5.90
C GLU A 413 -23.96 -2.11 -5.29
N GLU A 414 -22.81 -1.68 -4.78
CA GLU A 414 -21.70 -2.54 -4.30
C GLU A 414 -21.55 -2.52 -2.77
N CYS A 415 -22.31 -1.68 -2.05
CA CYS A 415 -22.23 -1.50 -0.59
C CYS A 415 -22.94 -2.59 0.23
N VAL A 416 -22.60 -3.86 0.00
CA VAL A 416 -23.17 -5.01 0.70
C VAL A 416 -22.07 -5.79 1.38
N ALA A 417 -22.29 -6.17 2.64
CA ALA A 417 -21.37 -7.01 3.39
C ALA A 417 -21.20 -8.39 2.75
N ASP A 418 -19.94 -8.83 2.65
CA ASP A 418 -19.51 -10.11 2.08
C ASP A 418 -19.73 -11.31 3.03
N ASP A 419 -20.29 -11.07 4.22
CA ASP A 419 -20.63 -12.07 5.24
C ASP A 419 -21.92 -12.84 4.95
N GLY A 420 -22.57 -12.57 3.81
CA GLY A 420 -23.84 -13.18 3.40
C GLY A 420 -25.06 -12.68 4.18
N SER A 421 -24.91 -11.69 5.06
CA SER A 421 -26.03 -11.10 5.82
C SER A 421 -26.91 -10.20 4.96
N GLY A 422 -26.39 -9.72 3.82
CA GLY A 422 -27.06 -8.72 2.98
C GLY A 422 -27.14 -7.33 3.63
N ARG A 423 -26.40 -7.10 4.71
CA ARG A 423 -26.34 -5.81 5.41
C ARG A 423 -25.60 -4.79 4.55
N VAL A 424 -26.14 -3.57 4.48
CA VAL A 424 -25.46 -2.44 3.84
C VAL A 424 -24.27 -2.02 4.70
N GLN A 425 -23.11 -1.81 4.07
CA GLN A 425 -21.91 -1.28 4.72
C GLN A 425 -21.09 -0.41 3.78
N PHE A 426 -20.34 0.53 4.34
CA PHE A 426 -19.34 1.30 3.63
C PHE A 426 -18.15 0.40 3.27
N VAL A 427 -17.56 0.69 2.12
CA VAL A 427 -16.57 -0.16 1.45
C VAL A 427 -15.25 0.61 1.37
N PRO A 428 -14.37 0.51 2.38
CA PRO A 428 -13.04 1.09 2.30
C PRO A 428 -12.21 0.38 1.21
N GLU A 429 -11.28 1.10 0.61
CA GLU A 429 -10.38 0.55 -0.42
C GLU A 429 -9.02 0.14 0.16
N PHE A 430 -8.45 -0.94 -0.39
CA PHE A 430 -7.10 -1.41 -0.14
C PHE A 430 -6.23 -1.25 -1.41
N PRO A 431 -4.94 -0.85 -1.35
CA PRO A 431 -4.11 -0.72 -0.14
C PRO A 431 -4.28 0.55 0.68
N SER A 432 -5.15 1.49 0.30
CA SER A 432 -5.37 2.74 1.04
C SER A 432 -5.64 2.51 2.54
N SER A 433 -6.42 1.47 2.88
CA SER A 433 -6.71 1.07 4.25
C SER A 433 -5.53 0.45 5.03
N CYS A 434 -4.43 0.09 4.36
CA CYS A 434 -3.24 -0.41 5.01
C CYS A 434 -2.65 0.65 5.97
N PRO A 435 -2.29 0.29 7.22
CA PRO A 435 -1.74 1.26 8.18
C PRO A 435 -0.28 1.67 7.90
N TYR A 436 0.39 1.05 6.92
CA TYR A 436 1.80 1.32 6.61
C TYR A 436 2.02 2.07 5.29
N VAL A 437 0.95 2.65 4.74
CA VAL A 437 0.99 3.56 3.58
C VAL A 437 0.33 4.88 3.91
N THR A 438 0.63 5.92 3.14
CA THR A 438 -0.05 7.21 3.24
C THR A 438 -1.17 7.27 2.19
N SER A 439 -2.41 7.25 2.65
CA SER A 439 -3.60 7.34 1.81
C SER A 439 -3.86 8.79 1.38
N VAL A 440 -4.15 9.01 0.11
CA VAL A 440 -4.32 10.35 -0.49
C VAL A 440 -5.70 10.49 -1.14
N GLY A 441 -6.53 11.36 -0.54
CA GLY A 441 -7.85 11.73 -1.04
C GLY A 441 -7.86 12.91 -2.01
N GLY A 442 -9.06 13.34 -2.39
CA GLY A 442 -9.31 14.32 -3.44
C GLY A 442 -10.00 15.59 -2.94
N THR A 443 -9.51 16.73 -3.39
CA THR A 443 -10.16 18.04 -3.29
C THR A 443 -10.52 18.58 -4.68
N THR A 444 -11.38 19.59 -4.73
CA THR A 444 -11.71 20.33 -5.96
C THR A 444 -11.90 21.81 -5.66
N GLY A 445 -11.75 22.65 -6.68
CA GLY A 445 -12.03 24.09 -6.61
C GLY A 445 -10.94 24.90 -5.89
N ASN A 446 -11.11 26.23 -5.89
CA ASN A 446 -10.23 27.19 -5.21
C ASN A 446 -11.08 28.34 -4.64
N PRO A 447 -11.33 28.42 -3.31
CA PRO A 447 -10.74 27.59 -2.26
C PRO A 447 -11.12 26.11 -2.37
N GLU A 448 -10.22 25.26 -1.91
CA GLU A 448 -10.38 23.80 -1.97
C GLU A 448 -11.54 23.33 -1.08
N VAL A 449 -12.37 22.45 -1.62
CA VAL A 449 -13.41 21.69 -0.90
C VAL A 449 -13.22 20.19 -1.15
N ALA A 450 -13.79 19.34 -0.31
CA ALA A 450 -13.77 17.90 -0.53
C ALA A 450 -14.43 17.57 -1.88
N ALA A 451 -13.78 16.71 -2.66
CA ALA A 451 -14.37 16.17 -3.88
C ALA A 451 -15.35 15.05 -3.51
N GLU A 452 -16.56 15.05 -4.10
CA GLU A 452 -17.61 14.06 -3.78
C GLU A 452 -17.17 12.61 -4.03
N PHE A 453 -16.28 12.39 -5.00
CA PHE A 453 -15.73 11.07 -5.30
C PHE A 453 -14.58 10.65 -4.36
N SER A 454 -14.09 11.51 -3.46
CA SER A 454 -12.92 11.21 -2.62
C SER A 454 -13.16 9.96 -1.77
N GLY A 455 -12.43 8.88 -2.06
CA GLY A 455 -12.49 7.66 -1.28
C GLY A 455 -12.12 7.91 0.17
N GLY A 456 -12.91 7.41 1.11
CA GLY A 456 -12.70 7.72 2.51
C GLY A 456 -13.60 6.91 3.45
N GLY A 457 -13.19 6.78 4.72
CA GLY A 457 -13.91 5.98 5.70
C GLY A 457 -12.99 5.30 6.71
N PHE A 458 -13.38 4.12 7.15
CA PHE A 458 -12.66 3.33 8.16
C PHE A 458 -12.53 1.88 7.71
N SER A 459 -11.34 1.33 7.82
CA SER A 459 -11.06 -0.09 7.54
C SER A 459 -11.90 -1.02 8.41
N ASN A 460 -12.39 -2.10 7.81
CA ASN A 460 -13.04 -3.22 8.48
C ASN A 460 -12.01 -4.23 9.02
N ASP A 461 -10.86 -4.38 8.36
CA ASP A 461 -9.84 -5.39 8.70
C ASP A 461 -8.67 -4.88 9.54
N PHE A 462 -8.31 -3.60 9.40
CA PHE A 462 -7.17 -2.99 10.09
C PHE A 462 -7.64 -2.07 11.21
N LEU A 463 -7.18 -2.34 12.43
CA LEU A 463 -7.44 -1.49 13.59
C LEU A 463 -6.79 -0.12 13.45
N ARG A 464 -7.37 0.88 14.10
CA ARG A 464 -6.84 2.24 14.15
C ARG A 464 -5.41 2.25 14.73
N PRO A 465 -4.41 2.67 13.95
CA PRO A 465 -3.03 2.75 14.42
C PRO A 465 -2.84 3.85 15.47
N GLU A 466 -1.80 3.72 16.28
CA GLU A 466 -1.53 4.63 17.41
C GLU A 466 -1.41 6.10 16.97
N TYR A 467 -0.78 6.35 15.82
CA TYR A 467 -0.60 7.71 15.29
C TYR A 467 -1.94 8.41 14.97
N GLN A 468 -3.04 7.68 14.80
CA GLN A 468 -4.38 8.23 14.56
C GLN A 468 -5.20 8.48 15.84
N GLN A 469 -4.75 7.99 17.00
CA GLN A 469 -5.57 7.98 18.22
C GLN A 469 -5.88 9.37 18.77
N VAL A 470 -5.12 10.40 18.38
CA VAL A 470 -5.37 11.78 18.82
C VAL A 470 -6.39 12.49 17.94
N VAL A 471 -6.41 12.23 16.63
CA VAL A 471 -7.19 13.04 15.68
C VAL A 471 -8.50 12.40 15.25
N VAL A 472 -8.63 11.07 15.31
CA VAL A 472 -9.86 10.35 14.92
C VAL A 472 -10.98 10.46 15.98
N PRO A 473 -10.74 10.30 17.30
CA PRO A 473 -11.82 10.35 18.27
C PRO A 473 -12.64 11.65 18.28
N PRO A 474 -12.05 12.85 18.13
CA PRO A 474 -12.82 14.09 18.00
C PRO A 474 -13.80 14.06 16.82
N TYR A 475 -13.40 13.51 15.68
CA TYR A 475 -14.29 13.34 14.52
C TYR A 475 -15.45 12.41 14.85
N LEU A 476 -15.19 11.24 15.44
CA LEU A 476 -16.22 10.26 15.80
C LEU A 476 -17.21 10.81 16.84
N GLU A 477 -16.72 11.62 17.79
CA GLU A 477 -17.59 12.30 18.77
C GLU A 477 -18.55 13.27 18.08
N GLN A 478 -18.06 14.04 17.09
CA GLN A 478 -18.88 14.96 16.32
C GLN A 478 -19.86 14.25 15.37
N LEU A 479 -19.44 13.13 14.77
CA LEU A 479 -20.29 12.29 13.91
C LEU A 479 -21.46 11.68 14.70
N GLY A 480 -21.24 11.35 15.97
CA GLY A 480 -22.26 10.80 16.85
C GLY A 480 -22.82 9.48 16.31
N SER A 481 -24.16 9.41 16.14
CA SER A 481 -24.84 8.21 15.66
C SER A 481 -25.05 8.16 14.14
N GLN A 482 -24.55 9.15 13.39
CA GLN A 482 -24.67 9.16 11.93
C GLN A 482 -23.94 7.95 11.34
N HIS A 483 -24.55 7.34 10.31
CA HIS A 483 -24.07 6.12 9.64
C HIS A 483 -23.84 4.93 10.58
N GLY A 484 -24.53 4.90 11.74
CA GLY A 484 -24.42 3.81 12.71
C GLY A 484 -24.69 2.45 12.08
N GLY A 485 -23.73 1.52 12.20
CA GLY A 485 -23.79 0.17 11.63
C GLY A 485 -23.30 0.05 10.18
N LEU A 486 -22.93 1.16 9.54
CA LEU A 486 -22.39 1.17 8.17
C LEU A 486 -20.85 1.15 8.12
N TYR A 487 -20.15 1.53 9.19
CA TYR A 487 -18.68 1.57 9.24
C TYR A 487 -18.13 1.02 10.55
N ASN A 488 -16.83 0.66 10.55
CA ASN A 488 -16.11 0.22 11.74
C ASN A 488 -15.42 1.42 12.45
N PRO A 489 -15.95 1.94 13.58
CA PRO A 489 -15.36 3.09 14.29
C PRO A 489 -14.01 2.79 14.97
N THR A 490 -13.61 1.52 15.02
CA THR A 490 -12.31 1.10 15.56
C THR A 490 -11.23 0.95 14.49
N GLY A 491 -11.61 1.06 13.21
CA GLY A 491 -10.73 0.85 12.06
C GLY A 491 -9.75 1.99 11.79
N ARG A 492 -8.71 1.70 11.00
CA ARG A 492 -7.82 2.68 10.37
C ARG A 492 -8.64 3.65 9.52
N GLY A 493 -8.63 4.93 9.86
CA GLY A 493 -9.36 5.96 9.11
C GLY A 493 -8.60 6.38 7.84
N ILE A 494 -9.27 6.55 6.70
CA ILE A 494 -8.68 7.02 5.43
C ILE A 494 -9.47 8.24 4.91
N PRO A 495 -8.82 9.17 4.18
CA PRO A 495 -7.39 9.21 3.84
C PRO A 495 -6.51 9.85 4.93
N ASP A 496 -5.20 9.94 4.68
CA ASP A 496 -4.24 10.65 5.56
C ASP A 496 -4.01 12.10 5.11
N LEU A 497 -3.93 12.32 3.79
CA LEU A 497 -3.78 13.63 3.14
C LEU A 497 -4.76 13.76 1.98
N ALA A 498 -4.88 14.95 1.40
CA ALA A 498 -5.59 15.15 0.14
C ALA A 498 -4.86 16.12 -0.79
N ALA A 499 -5.26 16.15 -2.06
CA ALA A 499 -4.88 17.18 -3.03
C ALA A 499 -5.93 17.31 -4.16
N GLN A 500 -5.79 18.33 -5.00
CA GLN A 500 -6.66 18.59 -6.14
C GLN A 500 -6.75 17.35 -7.02
N ALA A 501 -7.99 16.98 -7.31
CA ALA A 501 -8.34 15.75 -7.99
C ALA A 501 -9.42 15.93 -9.05
N GLY A 502 -9.96 17.14 -9.23
CA GLY A 502 -10.99 17.45 -10.23
C GLY A 502 -10.44 18.34 -11.34
N ASP A 503 -10.91 18.12 -12.57
CA ASP A 503 -10.61 18.94 -13.76
C ASP A 503 -9.11 19.09 -14.04
N ILE A 504 -8.33 18.03 -13.84
CA ILE A 504 -6.87 18.02 -13.96
C ILE A 504 -6.47 17.89 -15.43
N HIS A 505 -5.68 18.85 -15.95
CA HIS A 505 -5.23 18.84 -17.34
C HIS A 505 -4.21 17.73 -17.60
N VAL A 506 -4.36 16.96 -18.69
CA VAL A 506 -3.39 15.94 -19.15
C VAL A 506 -3.30 15.88 -20.68
N ILE A 507 -2.20 15.33 -21.21
CA ILE A 507 -2.08 14.97 -22.63
C ILE A 507 -2.05 13.46 -22.78
N ILE A 508 -2.88 12.90 -23.66
CA ILE A 508 -2.93 11.46 -23.94
C ILE A 508 -3.04 11.26 -25.45
N GLY A 509 -2.10 10.54 -26.05
CA GLY A 509 -2.08 10.33 -27.50
C GLY A 509 -1.99 11.65 -28.28
N ASN A 510 -1.22 12.62 -27.76
CA ASN A 510 -1.04 13.97 -28.29
C ASN A 510 -2.32 14.84 -28.33
N ASP A 511 -3.39 14.43 -27.65
CA ASP A 511 -4.61 15.21 -27.45
C ASP A 511 -4.73 15.67 -25.98
N ALA A 512 -5.28 16.85 -25.74
CA ALA A 512 -5.53 17.39 -24.39
C ALA A 512 -6.86 16.89 -23.81
N PHE A 513 -6.85 16.56 -22.51
CA PHE A 513 -8.01 16.09 -21.75
C PHE A 513 -8.03 16.73 -20.35
N ALA A 514 -9.23 16.79 -19.78
CA ALA A 514 -9.44 16.93 -18.34
C ALA A 514 -9.77 15.56 -17.74
N VAL A 515 -9.15 15.24 -16.61
CA VAL A 515 -9.36 13.99 -15.87
C VAL A 515 -9.59 14.28 -14.39
N GLY A 516 -10.19 13.31 -13.69
CA GLY A 516 -10.43 13.42 -12.26
C GLY A 516 -10.24 12.10 -11.53
N GLY A 517 -10.19 12.17 -10.20
CA GLY A 517 -10.00 11.03 -9.31
C GLY A 517 -8.79 11.19 -8.39
N THR A 518 -8.75 10.41 -7.32
CA THR A 518 -7.63 10.39 -6.36
C THR A 518 -6.33 9.86 -6.98
N SER A 519 -6.43 9.14 -8.11
CA SER A 519 -5.35 8.89 -9.06
C SER A 519 -4.58 10.14 -9.49
N CYS A 520 -5.23 11.31 -9.57
CA CYS A 520 -4.57 12.59 -9.85
C CYS A 520 -3.84 13.13 -8.62
N ALA A 521 -4.47 13.01 -7.45
CA ALA A 521 -3.98 13.59 -6.20
C ALA A 521 -2.70 12.89 -5.71
N VAL A 522 -2.63 11.56 -5.80
CA VAL A 522 -1.50 10.79 -5.28
C VAL A 522 -0.14 11.13 -5.94
N PRO A 523 0.03 11.25 -7.28
CA PRO A 523 1.30 11.70 -7.86
C PRO A 523 1.60 13.17 -7.55
N ILE A 524 0.59 14.02 -7.32
CA ILE A 524 0.79 15.41 -6.90
C ILE A 524 1.42 15.46 -5.51
N VAL A 525 0.83 14.75 -4.54
CA VAL A 525 1.37 14.68 -3.16
C VAL A 525 2.72 13.97 -3.15
N ALA A 526 2.89 12.88 -3.91
CA ALA A 526 4.16 12.19 -4.04
C ALA A 526 5.26 13.12 -4.59
N GLY A 527 4.92 14.01 -5.53
CA GLY A 527 5.84 15.05 -5.99
C GLY A 527 6.29 15.98 -4.87
N ILE A 528 5.36 16.44 -4.02
CA ILE A 528 5.67 17.31 -2.86
C ILE A 528 6.55 16.60 -1.85
N ILE A 529 6.25 15.35 -1.51
CA ILE A 529 7.07 14.52 -0.61
C ILE A 529 8.46 14.27 -1.21
N SER A 530 8.55 14.04 -2.52
CA SER A 530 9.83 13.91 -3.22
C SER A 530 10.67 15.19 -3.10
N LEU A 531 10.07 16.38 -3.20
CA LEU A 531 10.78 17.64 -2.98
C LEU A 531 11.28 17.81 -1.53
N LEU A 532 10.53 17.30 -0.54
CA LEU A 532 10.99 17.29 0.85
C LEU A 532 12.18 16.32 1.04
N ASN A 533 12.12 15.13 0.44
CA ASN A 533 13.22 14.18 0.41
C ASN A 533 14.45 14.76 -0.30
N ASP A 534 14.28 15.46 -1.41
CA ASP A 534 15.36 16.17 -2.11
C ASP A 534 16.04 17.21 -1.20
N TYR A 535 15.26 17.99 -0.46
CA TYR A 535 15.79 18.97 0.50
C TYR A 535 16.59 18.29 1.62
N LEU A 536 16.08 17.19 2.17
CA LEU A 536 16.79 16.42 3.19
C LEU A 536 18.11 15.86 2.66
N LEU A 537 18.08 15.20 1.50
CA LEU A 537 19.25 14.59 0.89
C LEU A 537 20.30 15.62 0.46
N SER A 538 19.88 16.78 -0.07
CA SER A 538 20.80 17.87 -0.43
C SER A 538 21.48 18.51 0.77
N THR A 539 20.90 18.34 1.97
CA THR A 539 21.48 18.78 3.25
C THR A 539 22.15 17.65 4.03
N GLY A 540 22.36 16.49 3.39
CA GLY A 540 23.06 15.34 3.99
C GLY A 540 22.24 14.57 5.02
N ARG A 541 20.91 14.69 4.98
CA ARG A 541 19.97 13.96 5.85
C ARG A 541 19.31 12.81 5.09
N ASN A 542 18.77 11.86 5.84
CA ASN A 542 18.05 10.72 5.29
C ASN A 542 16.64 11.12 4.82
N PRO A 543 16.02 10.36 3.90
CA PRO A 543 14.65 10.60 3.46
C PRO A 543 13.65 10.40 4.61
N LEU A 544 12.40 10.80 4.41
CA LEU A 544 11.33 10.72 5.40
C LEU A 544 10.92 9.27 5.73
N GLY A 545 10.93 8.36 4.75
CA GLY A 545 10.42 7.00 4.92
C GLY A 545 8.92 6.97 5.19
N PHE A 546 8.47 6.12 6.12
CA PHE A 546 7.06 6.03 6.48
C PHE A 546 6.58 7.33 7.14
N LEU A 547 5.59 7.98 6.51
CA LEU A 547 5.24 9.37 6.80
C LEU A 547 4.28 9.53 7.98
N ASN A 548 3.36 8.58 8.17
CA ASN A 548 2.16 8.81 8.97
C ASN A 548 2.46 9.22 10.43
N PRO A 549 3.39 8.59 11.17
CA PRO A 549 3.68 9.01 12.54
C PRO A 549 4.13 10.47 12.62
N TRP A 550 4.97 10.93 11.68
CA TRP A 550 5.36 12.34 11.60
C TRP A 550 4.18 13.25 11.25
N LEU A 551 3.42 12.95 10.19
CA LEU A 551 2.30 13.78 9.73
C LEU A 551 1.25 13.99 10.82
N TYR A 552 0.82 12.90 11.46
CA TYR A 552 -0.16 12.98 12.55
C TYR A 552 0.44 13.62 13.82
N GLY A 553 1.75 13.47 14.04
CA GLY A 553 2.48 14.16 15.10
C GLY A 553 2.50 15.69 14.96
N LEU A 554 2.37 16.22 13.73
CA LEU A 554 2.22 17.65 13.46
C LEU A 554 0.80 18.16 13.75
N GLY A 555 -0.21 17.32 13.50
CA GLY A 555 -1.63 17.65 13.62
C GLY A 555 -2.20 18.47 12.46
N PRO A 556 -3.54 18.51 12.29
CA PRO A 556 -4.21 19.08 11.12
C PRO A 556 -3.94 20.58 10.92
N SER A 557 -3.69 21.33 11.99
CA SER A 557 -3.37 22.78 11.93
C SER A 557 -2.11 23.14 11.14
N ARG A 558 -1.31 22.15 10.72
CA ARG A 558 -0.08 22.34 9.93
C ARG A 558 -0.29 22.12 8.43
N PHE A 559 -1.50 21.78 8.04
CA PHE A 559 -1.94 21.58 6.66
C PHE A 559 -2.98 22.64 6.31
N ASN A 560 -3.35 22.71 5.04
CA ASN A 560 -4.54 23.46 4.64
C ASN A 560 -5.78 22.57 4.90
N ASP A 561 -6.46 22.87 6.00
CA ASP A 561 -7.62 22.12 6.50
C ASP A 561 -8.85 22.32 5.58
N ILE A 562 -9.46 21.22 5.16
CA ILE A 562 -10.60 21.23 4.24
C ILE A 562 -11.88 21.02 5.05
N THR A 563 -12.66 22.07 5.23
CA THR A 563 -13.76 22.06 6.21
C THR A 563 -15.14 22.03 5.57
N SER A 564 -15.25 21.63 4.29
CA SER A 564 -16.53 21.60 3.58
C SER A 564 -16.54 20.60 2.42
N GLY A 565 -17.73 20.11 2.10
CA GLY A 565 -17.96 19.00 1.18
C GLY A 565 -18.12 17.66 1.92
N SER A 566 -18.42 16.61 1.17
CA SER A 566 -18.61 15.24 1.69
C SER A 566 -18.20 14.21 0.65
N ASN A 567 -18.21 12.93 1.00
CA ASN A 567 -17.96 11.82 0.07
C ASN A 567 -19.15 10.85 -0.04
N PRO A 568 -20.25 11.27 -0.70
CA PRO A 568 -21.46 10.45 -0.80
C PRO A 568 -21.23 9.10 -1.48
N GLY A 569 -22.11 8.15 -1.17
CA GLY A 569 -22.05 6.78 -1.65
C GLY A 569 -22.92 5.86 -0.77
N CYS A 570 -23.10 4.61 -1.18
CA CYS A 570 -23.97 3.63 -0.52
C CYS A 570 -25.40 4.13 -0.26
N GLY A 571 -25.94 5.02 -1.11
CA GLY A 571 -27.24 5.66 -0.92
C GLY A 571 -27.28 6.66 0.26
N THR A 572 -26.13 7.17 0.69
CA THR A 572 -25.98 8.11 1.81
C THR A 572 -25.19 9.35 1.41
N ASP A 573 -25.27 10.41 2.22
CA ASP A 573 -24.45 11.62 2.05
C ASP A 573 -22.94 11.39 2.37
N GLY A 574 -22.58 10.20 2.85
CA GLY A 574 -21.23 9.85 3.26
C GLY A 574 -20.75 10.65 4.47
N PHE A 575 -19.44 10.69 4.66
CA PHE A 575 -18.81 11.50 5.70
C PHE A 575 -18.66 12.95 5.23
N SER A 576 -18.78 13.90 6.16
CA SER A 576 -18.55 15.32 5.88
C SER A 576 -17.12 15.72 6.24
N ALA A 577 -16.53 16.59 5.42
CA ALA A 577 -15.28 17.28 5.72
C ALA A 577 -15.53 18.40 6.73
N ILE A 578 -14.72 18.45 7.79
CA ILE A 578 -14.90 19.35 8.94
C ILE A 578 -13.54 19.83 9.45
N ALA A 579 -13.53 20.82 10.35
CA ALA A 579 -12.28 21.26 10.95
C ALA A 579 -11.55 20.11 11.67
N GLY A 580 -10.28 19.90 11.34
CA GLY A 580 -9.43 18.87 11.94
C GLY A 580 -9.08 17.75 10.97
N TRP A 581 -9.08 16.50 11.46
CA TRP A 581 -8.98 15.34 10.59
C TRP A 581 -10.39 14.85 10.26
N ASP A 582 -10.63 14.48 9.01
CA ASP A 582 -11.87 13.82 8.58
C ASP A 582 -11.60 12.65 7.62
N PRO A 583 -12.52 11.67 7.53
CA PRO A 583 -12.40 10.52 6.63
C PRO A 583 -12.83 10.86 5.20
N VAL A 584 -12.53 12.08 4.74
CA VAL A 584 -12.76 12.54 3.36
C VAL A 584 -11.47 13.11 2.75
N THR A 585 -10.78 13.95 3.52
CA THR A 585 -9.58 14.69 3.12
C THR A 585 -8.41 14.53 4.09
N GLY A 586 -8.60 13.76 5.15
CA GLY A 586 -7.55 13.42 6.10
C GLY A 586 -7.12 14.64 6.91
N LEU A 587 -5.81 14.87 7.02
CA LEU A 587 -5.26 16.06 7.66
C LEU A 587 -5.40 17.33 6.81
N GLY A 588 -5.87 17.22 5.56
CA GLY A 588 -5.97 18.31 4.59
C GLY A 588 -4.88 18.27 3.51
N THR A 589 -4.68 19.38 2.81
CA THR A 589 -3.74 19.48 1.69
C THR A 589 -2.36 20.01 2.14
N PRO A 590 -1.25 19.53 1.55
CA PRO A 590 0.09 19.87 2.00
C PRO A 590 0.55 21.28 1.59
N ASP A 591 1.13 22.03 2.54
CA ASP A 591 1.93 23.23 2.27
C ASP A 591 3.42 22.87 2.31
N PHE A 592 4.08 22.84 1.15
CA PHE A 592 5.50 22.47 1.07
C PHE A 592 6.41 23.35 1.94
N ILE A 593 6.20 24.67 1.96
CA ILE A 593 7.05 25.59 2.72
C ILE A 593 6.84 25.36 4.22
N GLY A 594 5.58 25.20 4.63
CA GLY A 594 5.20 24.89 6.01
C GLY A 594 5.81 23.56 6.48
N LEU A 595 5.60 22.49 5.71
CA LEU A 595 6.12 21.16 6.03
C LEU A 595 7.65 21.12 6.05
N ARG A 596 8.32 21.79 5.11
CA ARG A 596 9.79 21.89 5.10
C ARG A 596 10.34 22.52 6.38
N ALA A 597 9.66 23.53 6.92
CA ALA A 597 10.06 24.15 8.18
C ALA A 597 9.85 23.24 9.41
N LEU A 598 9.00 22.23 9.29
CA LEU A 598 8.63 21.27 10.34
C LEU A 598 9.27 19.90 10.17
N LEU A 599 10.22 19.76 9.24
CA LEU A 599 10.95 18.50 9.05
C LEU A 599 11.57 18.04 10.37
N PRO A 600 11.54 16.73 10.68
CA PRO A 600 11.93 16.22 12.00
C PRO A 600 13.31 16.67 12.46
N TRP A 601 14.26 16.82 11.54
CA TRP A 601 15.62 17.24 11.87
C TRP A 601 15.84 18.73 12.11
N ASN A 602 14.84 19.57 11.83
CA ASN A 602 14.91 21.01 12.08
C ASN A 602 14.44 21.38 13.49
N ASN A 603 13.73 20.49 14.17
CA ASN A 603 13.20 20.69 15.52
C ASN A 603 13.62 19.52 16.43
N PRO A 604 14.85 19.50 16.97
CA PRO A 604 15.24 18.48 17.95
C PRO A 604 14.31 18.56 19.16
N PRO A 605 13.96 17.42 19.80
CA PRO A 605 13.15 17.44 21.01
C PRO A 605 13.81 18.35 22.04
N THR A 606 13.04 19.33 22.52
CA THR A 606 13.50 20.22 23.59
C THR A 606 13.74 19.38 24.83
N GLU A 607 14.95 19.44 25.39
CA GLU A 607 15.27 18.79 26.66
C GLU A 607 14.18 19.10 27.68
N SER A 608 13.52 18.06 28.19
CA SER A 608 12.53 18.21 29.25
C SER A 608 13.19 18.96 30.41
N THR A 609 12.61 20.10 30.77
CA THR A 609 12.94 20.88 31.96
C THR A 609 13.28 19.96 33.13
N THR A 610 14.53 20.01 33.57
CA THR A 610 14.99 19.43 34.82
C THR A 610 14.08 19.96 35.93
N LEU A 611 13.41 19.03 36.62
CA LEU A 611 12.72 19.31 37.88
C LEU A 611 13.78 19.77 38.90
N SER A 612 13.99 21.07 38.96
CA SER A 612 14.70 21.73 40.05
C SER A 612 13.65 22.21 41.06
N GLY A 613 13.71 21.67 42.29
CA GLY A 613 12.94 22.22 43.41
C GLY A 613 12.47 21.20 44.44
N GLY A 614 13.40 20.65 45.22
CA GLY A 614 13.10 20.18 46.58
C GLY A 614 13.36 21.32 47.58
N PRO A 615 12.47 21.60 48.55
CA PRO A 615 12.64 22.70 49.51
C PRO A 615 13.57 22.30 50.69
N PRO A 616 14.07 23.29 51.48
CA PRO A 616 15.32 23.19 52.25
C PRO A 616 15.30 22.29 53.49
#